data_AF-A0A061RKX6-F1
#
_entry.id   AF-A0A061RKX6-F1
#
_cell.length_a   1.000
_cell.length_b   1.000
_cell.length_c   1.000
_cell.angle_alpha   90.00
_cell.angle_beta   90.00
_cell.angle_gamma   90.00
#
_symmetry.space_group_name_H-M   'P 1'
#
loop_
_entity.id
_entity.type
_entity.pdbx_description
1 polymer ?
#
loop_
_entity_poly.entity_id
_entity_poly.type
_entity_poly.pdbx_seq_one_letter_code
_entity_poly.pdbx_strand_id
1 'polypeptide(L)'
;MSGLFDYVRSLICSKMMESPRDRDLAFEQYVRQRSLDAAATKETWSQPARTWGFWNTEKSNMVYHLNLDPAWRKAPGRKDPYEDHLSKL
;
A
#
# COMPACT_ATOMS: atom_id res chain seq x y z
N MET A 1 40.13 -47.57 3.90
CA MET A 1 40.29 -46.32 4.68
C MET A 1 39.05 -45.42 4.47
N SER A 2 37.95 -45.62 5.20
CA SER A 2 36.86 -44.61 5.21
C SER A 2 36.01 -44.56 6.48
N GLY A 3 36.18 -45.49 7.44
CA GLY A 3 35.31 -45.57 8.62
C GLY A 3 35.24 -44.31 9.48
N LEU A 4 36.33 -43.53 9.58
CA LEU A 4 36.32 -42.27 10.34
C LEU A 4 35.53 -41.18 9.61
N PHE A 5 35.69 -41.06 8.28
CA PHE A 5 34.98 -40.06 7.48
C PHE A 5 33.49 -40.35 7.41
N ASP A 6 33.12 -41.62 7.21
CA ASP A 6 31.71 -42.04 7.17
C ASP A 6 31.04 -41.89 8.55
N TYR A 7 31.77 -42.18 9.63
CA TYR A 7 31.30 -41.97 11.00
C TYR A 7 31.07 -40.48 11.28
N VAL A 8 32.05 -39.62 11.03
CA VAL A 8 31.91 -38.16 11.22
C VAL A 8 30.76 -37.59 10.37
N ARG A 9 30.61 -38.04 9.12
CA ARG A 9 29.49 -37.63 8.25
C ARG A 9 28.13 -38.04 8.82
N SER A 10 28.00 -39.28 9.30
CA SER A 10 26.76 -39.76 9.92
C SER A 10 26.43 -39.00 11.22
N LEU A 11 27.45 -38.61 11.99
CA LEU A 11 27.30 -37.87 13.24
C LEU A 11 26.85 -36.43 12.99
N ILE A 12 27.45 -35.76 12.00
CA ILE A 12 27.05 -34.40 11.58
C ILE A 12 25.62 -34.41 11.03
N CYS A 13 25.29 -35.36 10.14
CA CYS A 13 23.95 -35.44 9.55
C CYS A 13 22.87 -35.87 10.54
N SER A 14 23.17 -36.68 11.56
CA SER A 14 22.17 -37.18 12.52
C SER A 14 22.01 -36.31 13.76
N LYS A 15 23.04 -35.59 14.21
CA LYS A 15 23.02 -34.87 15.50
C LYS A 15 23.25 -33.36 15.40
N MET A 16 23.74 -32.84 14.28
CA MET A 16 24.06 -31.40 14.16
C MET A 16 23.26 -30.66 13.09
N MET A 17 22.60 -31.36 12.16
CA MET A 17 21.74 -30.73 11.16
C MET A 17 20.29 -31.17 11.33
N GLU A 18 19.34 -30.27 11.04
CA GLU A 18 17.93 -30.63 10.87
C GLU A 18 17.81 -31.73 9.80
N SER A 19 16.83 -32.63 10.00
CA SER A 19 16.57 -33.70 9.04
C SER A 19 16.32 -33.09 7.65
N PRO A 20 16.80 -33.71 6.57
CA PRO A 20 16.64 -33.16 5.22
C PRO A 20 15.18 -32.85 4.87
N ARG A 21 14.26 -33.69 5.36
CA ARG A 21 12.83 -33.53 5.15
C ARG A 21 12.25 -32.31 5.85
N ASP A 22 12.68 -32.04 7.08
CA ASP A 22 12.21 -30.87 7.83
C ASP A 22 12.69 -29.57 7.19
N ARG A 23 13.91 -29.58 6.65
CA ARG A 23 14.47 -28.45 5.90
C ARG A 23 13.68 -28.16 4.61
N ASP A 24 13.38 -29.20 3.85
CA ASP A 24 12.62 -29.07 2.60
C ASP A 24 11.20 -28.56 2.90
N LEU A 25 10.56 -29.06 3.96
CA LEU A 25 9.26 -28.57 4.43
C LEU A 25 9.31 -27.10 4.86
N ALA A 26 10.34 -26.69 5.61
CA ALA A 26 10.52 -25.30 6.03
C ALA A 26 10.74 -24.38 4.83
N PHE A 27 11.50 -24.82 3.84
CA PHE A 27 11.73 -24.06 2.61
C PHE A 27 10.46 -23.93 1.76
N GLU A 28 9.69 -25.01 1.62
CA GLU A 28 8.39 -24.96 0.93
C GLU A 28 7.43 -23.98 1.62
N GLN A 29 7.35 -24.02 2.95
CA GLN A 29 6.53 -23.09 3.73
C GLN A 29 6.97 -21.65 3.51
N TYR A 30 8.28 -21.38 3.55
CA TYR A 30 8.84 -20.05 3.28
C TYR A 30 8.46 -19.53 1.89
N VAL A 31 8.62 -20.37 0.85
CA VAL A 31 8.26 -19.99 -0.53
C VAL A 31 6.76 -19.71 -0.66
N ARG A 32 5.91 -20.52 -0.02
CA ARG A 32 4.45 -20.30 0.00
C ARG A 32 4.07 -19.00 0.71
N GLN A 33 4.72 -18.66 1.82
CA GLN A 33 4.47 -17.37 2.48
C GLN A 33 4.87 -16.20 1.58
N ARG A 34 6.04 -16.28 0.95
CA ARG A 34 6.53 -15.24 0.04
C ARG A 34 5.61 -15.02 -1.16
N SER A 35 5.00 -16.09 -1.69
CA SER A 35 4.06 -15.98 -2.80
C SER A 35 2.74 -15.33 -2.37
N LEU A 36 2.25 -15.60 -1.16
CA LEU A 36 1.07 -14.95 -0.59
C LEU A 36 1.31 -13.45 -0.36
N ASP A 37 2.46 -13.08 0.22
CA ASP A 37 2.83 -11.67 0.44
C ASP A 37 2.89 -10.89 -0.88
N ALA A 38 3.48 -11.52 -1.91
CA ALA A 38 3.57 -10.93 -3.24
C ALA A 38 2.19 -10.79 -3.90
N ALA A 39 1.28 -11.75 -3.69
CA ALA A 39 -0.09 -11.69 -4.20
C ALA A 39 -0.86 -10.51 -3.57
N ALA A 40 -0.81 -10.36 -2.25
CA ALA A 40 -1.46 -9.24 -1.54
C ALA A 40 -0.93 -7.87 -2.01
N THR A 41 0.38 -7.78 -2.25
CA THR A 41 1.00 -6.56 -2.79
C THR A 41 0.51 -6.25 -4.20
N LYS A 42 0.41 -7.28 -5.07
CA LYS A 42 -0.11 -7.13 -6.44
C LYS A 42 -1.58 -6.73 -6.46
N GLU A 43 -2.40 -7.27 -5.55
CA GLU A 43 -3.80 -6.84 -5.39
C GLU A 43 -3.90 -5.38 -4.96
N THR A 44 -3.01 -4.93 -4.07
CA THR A 44 -2.94 -3.52 -3.68
C THR A 44 -2.51 -2.63 -4.84
N TRP A 45 -1.62 -3.11 -5.71
CA TRP A 45 -1.19 -2.38 -6.90
C TRP A 45 -2.20 -2.39 -8.05
N SER A 46 -3.03 -3.44 -8.13
CA SER A 46 -4.11 -3.51 -9.13
C SER A 46 -5.28 -2.60 -8.77
N GLN A 47 -5.40 -2.21 -7.49
CA GLN A 47 -6.28 -1.12 -7.13
C GLN A 47 -5.79 0.14 -7.85
N PRO A 48 -6.68 0.85 -8.56
CA PRO A 48 -6.29 2.07 -9.24
C PRO A 48 -5.74 3.03 -8.19
N ALA A 49 -4.45 3.35 -8.28
CA ALA A 49 -3.77 4.32 -7.42
C ALA A 49 -4.67 5.55 -7.37
N ARG A 50 -5.23 5.81 -6.17
CA ARG A 50 -6.27 6.81 -5.84
C ARG A 50 -6.52 7.68 -7.05
N THR A 51 -7.45 7.24 -7.91
CA THR A 51 -7.49 7.63 -9.34
C THR A 51 -7.08 9.08 -9.50
N TRP A 52 -6.32 9.39 -10.54
CA TRP A 52 -6.05 10.76 -10.99
C TRP A 52 -7.35 11.63 -11.15
N GLY A 53 -8.53 11.03 -10.95
CA GLY A 53 -9.82 11.66 -10.78
C GLY A 53 -10.22 12.10 -9.36
N PHE A 54 -9.62 11.65 -8.25
CA PHE A 54 -10.00 12.10 -6.89
C PHE A 54 -9.86 13.62 -6.78
N TRP A 55 -8.71 14.18 -7.16
CA TRP A 55 -8.53 15.63 -7.22
C TRP A 55 -9.49 16.27 -8.24
N ASN A 56 -9.77 15.65 -9.39
CA ASN A 56 -10.61 16.27 -10.44
C ASN A 56 -12.13 16.18 -10.19
N THR A 57 -12.60 15.24 -9.36
CA THR A 57 -14.04 14.98 -9.12
C THR A 57 -14.47 15.24 -7.68
N GLU A 58 -13.55 15.49 -6.76
CA GLU A 58 -13.90 15.82 -5.38
C GLU A 58 -14.61 17.19 -5.30
N LYS A 59 -15.63 17.25 -4.44
CA LYS A 59 -16.36 18.48 -4.08
C LYS A 59 -15.44 19.64 -3.70
N SER A 60 -14.25 19.34 -3.17
CA SER A 60 -13.17 20.28 -2.84
C SER A 60 -12.69 21.08 -4.06
N ASN A 61 -12.59 20.46 -5.24
CA ASN A 61 -12.25 21.15 -6.48
C ASN A 61 -13.44 21.87 -7.10
N MET A 62 -14.69 21.41 -6.89
CA MET A 62 -15.87 22.23 -7.18
C MET A 62 -15.86 23.55 -6.39
N VAL A 63 -15.44 23.53 -5.13
CA VAL A 63 -15.33 24.75 -4.30
C VAL A 63 -14.32 25.74 -4.90
N TYR A 64 -13.18 25.25 -5.39
CA TYR A 64 -12.11 26.07 -5.97
C TYR A 64 -12.41 26.52 -7.42
N HIS A 65 -12.98 25.65 -8.26
CA HIS A 65 -13.28 25.94 -9.67
C HIS A 65 -14.63 26.64 -9.89
N LEU A 66 -15.64 26.40 -9.03
CA LEU A 66 -16.98 27.00 -9.15
C LEU A 66 -17.24 28.14 -8.15
N ASN A 67 -16.20 28.63 -7.45
CA ASN A 67 -16.28 29.75 -6.50
C ASN A 67 -17.36 29.56 -5.40
N LEU A 68 -17.65 28.32 -5.03
CA LEU A 68 -18.68 28.00 -4.03
C LEU A 68 -18.19 28.21 -2.59
N ASP A 69 -16.89 28.49 -2.38
CA ASP A 69 -16.38 28.85 -1.06
C ASP A 69 -16.92 30.23 -0.64
N PRO A 70 -17.72 30.34 0.43
CA PRO A 70 -18.21 31.63 0.91
C PRO A 70 -17.08 32.57 1.36
N ALA A 71 -15.91 32.05 1.76
CA ALA A 71 -14.76 32.87 2.10
C ALA A 71 -14.11 33.49 0.86
N TRP A 72 -13.98 32.71 -0.23
CA TRP A 72 -13.39 33.17 -1.49
C TRP A 72 -14.32 34.09 -2.27
N ARG A 73 -15.64 33.81 -2.25
CA ARG A 73 -16.67 34.67 -2.87
C ARG A 73 -16.69 36.08 -2.26
N LYS A 74 -16.43 36.20 -0.96
CA LYS A 74 -16.40 37.48 -0.24
C LYS A 74 -15.04 38.17 -0.26
N ALA A 75 -14.05 37.61 -0.97
CA ALA A 75 -12.73 38.22 -1.06
C ALA A 75 -12.79 39.62 -1.72
N PRO A 76 -11.96 40.57 -1.25
CA PRO A 76 -11.90 41.91 -1.83
C PRO A 76 -11.56 41.83 -3.32
N GLY A 77 -12.35 42.52 -4.16
CA GLY A 77 -12.20 42.52 -5.62
C GLY A 77 -13.00 41.45 -6.38
N ARG A 78 -13.57 40.44 -5.69
CA ARG A 78 -14.50 39.46 -6.28
C ARG A 78 -15.96 39.67 -5.89
N LYS A 79 -16.18 40.30 -4.74
CA LYS A 79 -17.52 40.61 -4.22
C LYS A 79 -18.19 41.69 -5.07
N ASP A 80 -19.44 41.44 -5.48
CA ASP A 80 -20.26 42.47 -6.13
C ASP A 80 -20.54 43.60 -5.13
N PRO A 81 -20.21 44.87 -5.45
CA PRO A 81 -20.43 46.01 -4.55
C PRO A 81 -21.90 46.19 -4.16
N TYR A 82 -22.86 45.68 -4.91
CA TYR A 82 -24.29 45.85 -4.65
C TYR A 82 -24.91 44.70 -3.83
N GLU A 83 -24.18 43.61 -3.60
CA GLU A 83 -24.70 42.40 -2.95
C GLU A 83 -25.15 42.64 -1.50
N ASP A 84 -24.41 43.47 -0.76
CA ASP A 84 -24.75 43.82 0.63
C ASP A 84 -26.01 44.70 0.75
N HIS A 85 -26.32 45.46 -0.31
CA HIS A 85 -27.48 46.35 -0.34
C HIS A 85 -28.78 45.60 -0.61
N LEU A 86 -28.73 44.59 -1.50
CA LEU A 86 -29.86 43.71 -1.80
C LEU A 86 -30.25 42.81 -0.62
N SER A 87 -29.29 42.45 0.24
CA SER A 87 -29.55 41.61 1.42
C SER A 87 -30.36 42.27 2.55
N LYS A 88 -30.63 43.57 2.44
CA LYS A 88 -31.29 44.40 3.48
C LYS A 88 -32.73 44.81 3.14
N LEU A 89 -33.24 44.39 1.98
CA LEU A 89 -34.66 44.46 1.60
C LEU A 89 -35.36 43.16 1.97
#